data_AF-A0AA36IYG1-F1
#
_entry.id   AF-A0AA36IYG1-F1
#
_cell.length_a   1.000
_cell.length_b   1.000
_cell.length_c   1.000
_cell.angle_alpha   90.00
_cell.angle_beta   90.00
_cell.angle_gamma   90.00
#
_symmetry.space_group_name_H-M   'P 1'
#
loop_
_entity.id
_entity.type
_entity.pdbx_description
1 polymer ?
#
loop_
_entity_poly.entity_id
_entity_poly.type
_entity_poly.pdbx_seq_one_letter_code
_entity_poly.pdbx_strand_id
1 'polypeptide(L)'
;MKGVAALLALGLAGLAPAITVLRQEEAVAETAASSPCDGQCRFDIMMCKSFMCTECTYEWCTEACQKVQKDFPGLRCADWPEARTSFSNGDFKNKGKLGDGGDFAEKK
;
A
#
# COMPACT_ATOMS: atom_id res chain seq x y z
N MET A 1 -37.28 0.58 33.78
CA MET A 1 -37.73 0.99 35.13
C MET A 1 -36.73 0.47 36.16
N LYS A 2 -36.48 1.23 37.25
CA LYS A 2 -35.25 1.35 38.07
C LYS A 2 -34.36 2.49 37.51
N GLY A 3 -34.38 3.76 37.94
CA GLY A 3 -34.69 4.39 39.24
C GLY A 3 -33.61 4.01 40.25
N VAL A 4 -32.85 4.87 40.94
CA VAL A 4 -32.83 6.31 41.30
C VAL A 4 -31.35 6.55 41.73
N ALA A 5 -30.67 7.69 41.55
CA ALA A 5 -30.72 8.85 42.44
C ALA A 5 -29.68 9.89 42.00
N ALA A 6 -30.16 11.10 41.72
CA ALA A 6 -29.35 12.30 41.70
C ALA A 6 -29.23 12.82 43.14
N LEU A 7 -28.02 13.09 43.61
CA LEU A 7 -27.76 13.77 44.88
C LEU A 7 -26.68 14.84 44.69
N LEU A 8 -27.17 16.09 44.70
CA LEU A 8 -26.60 17.28 45.35
C LEU A 8 -25.27 17.84 44.83
N ALA A 9 -25.41 18.76 43.87
CA ALA A 9 -24.55 19.91 43.72
C ALA A 9 -24.88 20.96 44.79
N LEU A 10 -23.87 21.41 45.56
CA LEU A 10 -23.84 22.65 46.33
C LEU A 10 -22.40 22.88 46.79
N GLY A 11 -21.72 23.91 46.28
CA GLY A 11 -20.41 24.27 46.83
C GLY A 11 -19.57 25.25 46.02
N LEU A 12 -19.87 26.54 46.21
CA LEU A 12 -18.96 27.69 46.16
C LEU A 12 -18.55 28.26 44.79
N ALA A 13 -19.24 29.34 44.46
CA ALA A 13 -18.75 30.41 43.61
C ALA A 13 -17.45 31.01 44.18
N GLY A 14 -16.38 30.97 43.38
CA GLY A 14 -15.16 31.75 43.58
C GLY A 14 -14.90 32.58 42.32
N LEU A 15 -14.84 33.90 42.46
CA LEU A 15 -14.50 34.84 41.40
C LEU A 15 -13.01 34.74 41.03
N ALA A 16 -12.72 34.47 39.75
CA ALA A 16 -11.62 35.06 39.00
C ALA A 16 -11.79 34.74 37.49
N PRO A 17 -12.07 35.70 36.59
CA PRO A 17 -11.83 35.48 35.18
C PRO A 17 -10.35 35.72 34.92
N ALA A 18 -9.49 34.78 35.33
CA ALA A 18 -8.17 34.70 34.74
C ALA A 18 -8.40 34.24 33.31
N ILE A 19 -8.16 35.15 32.35
CA ILE A 19 -8.31 34.94 30.92
C ILE A 19 -7.51 33.68 30.51
N THR A 20 -8.18 32.54 30.46
CA THR A 20 -7.73 31.36 29.75
C THR A 20 -7.83 31.70 28.28
N VAL A 21 -6.75 32.27 27.72
CA VAL A 21 -6.52 32.19 26.28
C VAL A 21 -6.31 30.70 26.00
N LEU A 22 -7.41 29.98 25.79
CA LEU A 22 -7.41 28.71 25.11
C LEU A 22 -6.96 29.04 23.68
N ARG A 23 -5.64 29.06 23.48
CA ARG A 23 -5.05 28.88 22.17
C ARG A 23 -5.54 27.51 21.72
N GLN A 24 -6.65 27.51 20.99
CA GLN A 24 -7.07 26.37 20.20
C GLN A 24 -5.93 26.10 19.21
N GLU A 25 -5.06 25.17 19.57
CA GLU A 25 -4.42 24.34 18.57
C GLU A 25 -5.53 23.40 18.07
N GLU A 26 -6.35 23.93 17.16
CA GLU A 26 -7.08 23.08 16.23
C GLU A 26 -6.00 22.35 15.46
N ALA A 27 -5.68 21.14 15.91
CA ALA A 27 -4.95 20.19 15.12
C ALA A 27 -5.75 20.04 13.82
N VAL A 28 -5.28 20.70 12.76
CA VAL A 28 -5.77 20.43 11.42
C VAL A 28 -5.34 18.99 11.14
N ALA A 29 -6.24 18.06 11.42
CA ALA A 29 -6.12 16.70 10.96
C ALA A 29 -6.15 16.77 9.44
N GLU A 30 -4.97 16.83 8.84
CA GLU A 30 -4.80 16.58 7.42
C GLU A 30 -5.26 15.14 7.17
N THR A 31 -6.52 14.98 6.78
CA THR A 31 -6.98 13.73 6.22
C THR A 31 -6.26 13.59 4.89
N ALA A 32 -5.04 13.04 4.92
CA ALA A 32 -4.35 12.61 3.71
C ALA A 32 -5.36 11.74 2.97
N ALA A 33 -5.86 12.24 1.83
CA ALA A 33 -6.85 11.51 1.06
C ALA A 33 -6.26 10.14 0.73
N SER A 34 -6.80 9.09 1.34
CA SER A 34 -6.36 7.73 1.06
C SER A 34 -6.52 7.50 -0.43
N SER A 35 -5.45 7.05 -1.10
CA SER A 35 -5.51 6.62 -2.50
C SER A 35 -6.76 5.77 -2.71
N PRO A 36 -7.55 6.00 -3.79
CA PRO A 36 -8.72 5.17 -4.08
C PRO A 36 -8.34 3.71 -4.43
N CYS A 37 -7.04 3.44 -4.54
CA CYS A 37 -6.46 2.20 -5.02
C CYS A 37 -5.54 1.63 -3.93
N ASP A 38 -5.85 0.42 -3.48
CA ASP A 38 -5.06 -0.34 -2.51
C ASP A 38 -3.79 -0.93 -3.14
N GLY A 39 -3.08 -1.79 -2.39
CA GLY A 39 -1.87 -2.44 -2.88
C GLY A 39 -2.10 -3.32 -4.12
N GLN A 40 -3.17 -4.11 -4.12
CA GLN A 40 -3.49 -5.03 -5.22
C GLN A 40 -3.90 -4.26 -6.48
N CYS A 41 -4.72 -3.23 -6.34
CA CYS A 41 -5.12 -2.38 -7.46
C CYS A 41 -3.90 -1.74 -8.15
N ARG A 42 -2.91 -1.25 -7.38
CA ARG A 42 -1.66 -0.70 -7.94
C ARG A 42 -0.81 -1.77 -8.60
N PHE A 43 -0.70 -2.94 -7.96
CA PHE A 43 0.00 -4.09 -8.52
C PHE A 43 -0.62 -4.55 -9.84
N ASP A 44 -1.95 -4.64 -9.93
CA ASP A 44 -2.65 -5.04 -11.15
C ASP A 44 -2.36 -4.10 -12.31
N ILE A 45 -2.32 -2.78 -12.05
CA ILE A 45 -1.98 -1.78 -13.06
C ILE A 45 -0.54 -1.96 -13.54
N MET A 46 0.41 -2.07 -12.60
CA MET A 46 1.84 -2.07 -12.91
C MET A 46 2.35 -3.42 -13.44
N MET A 47 1.78 -4.53 -13.00
CA MET A 47 2.23 -5.89 -13.29
C MET A 47 1.27 -6.64 -14.22
N CYS A 48 -0.02 -6.66 -13.92
CA CYS A 48 -0.95 -7.58 -14.57
C CYS A 48 -1.50 -7.05 -15.89
N LYS A 49 -1.67 -5.73 -15.98
CA LYS A 49 -2.32 -5.04 -17.10
C LYS A 49 -1.36 -4.16 -17.91
N SER A 50 -0.13 -3.96 -17.43
CA SER A 50 0.84 -3.11 -18.13
C SER A 50 1.44 -3.83 -19.34
N PHE A 51 1.71 -3.08 -20.40
CA PHE A 51 2.53 -3.58 -21.53
C PHE A 51 3.92 -4.03 -21.06
N MET A 52 4.47 -3.33 -20.06
CA MET A 52 5.79 -3.60 -19.48
C MET A 52 5.95 -5.05 -19.04
N CYS A 53 4.96 -5.64 -18.39
CA CYS A 53 5.08 -7.00 -17.84
C CYS A 53 4.35 -8.08 -18.63
N THR A 54 3.52 -7.71 -19.60
CA THR A 54 2.76 -8.66 -20.41
C THR A 54 3.37 -8.90 -21.79
N GLU A 55 3.88 -7.85 -22.46
CA GLU A 55 4.26 -7.92 -23.87
C GLU A 55 5.66 -7.38 -24.18
N CYS A 56 6.22 -6.52 -23.33
CA CYS A 56 7.52 -5.91 -23.58
C CYS A 56 8.66 -6.95 -23.59
N THR A 57 9.53 -6.84 -24.60
CA THR A 57 10.69 -7.72 -24.83
C THR A 57 12.03 -6.99 -24.65
N TYR A 58 12.05 -5.88 -23.93
CA TYR A 58 13.31 -5.24 -23.55
C TYR A 58 13.79 -5.73 -22.19
N GLU A 59 15.11 -5.82 -22.01
CA GLU A 59 15.76 -6.22 -20.75
C GLU A 59 15.19 -5.45 -19.54
N TRP A 60 15.13 -4.12 -19.66
CA TRP A 60 14.64 -3.24 -18.59
C TRP A 60 13.21 -3.55 -18.17
N CYS A 61 12.38 -4.10 -19.07
CA CYS A 61 11.01 -4.48 -18.73
C CYS A 61 11.01 -5.65 -17.75
N THR A 62 11.83 -6.68 -18.00
CA THR A 62 12.00 -7.80 -17.07
C THR A 62 12.47 -7.29 -15.70
N GLU A 63 13.53 -6.48 -15.68
CA GLU A 63 14.08 -5.93 -14.43
C GLU A 63 13.06 -5.09 -13.66
N ALA A 64 12.32 -4.22 -14.36
CA ALA A 64 11.30 -3.39 -13.77
C ALA A 64 10.14 -4.21 -13.21
N CYS A 65 9.68 -5.24 -13.92
CA CYS A 65 8.63 -6.14 -13.42
C CYS A 65 9.09 -6.91 -12.19
N GLN A 66 10.32 -7.44 -12.20
CA GLN A 66 10.90 -8.07 -11.03
C GLN A 66 10.99 -7.09 -9.83
N LYS A 67 11.31 -5.82 -10.09
CA LYS A 67 11.29 -4.77 -9.06
C LYS A 67 9.88 -4.49 -8.54
N VAL A 68 8.89 -4.34 -9.41
CA VAL A 68 7.49 -4.17 -9.01
C VAL A 68 7.05 -5.34 -8.11
N GLN A 69 7.40 -6.59 -8.46
CA GLN A 69 7.07 -7.73 -7.60
C GLN A 69 7.72 -7.65 -6.21
N LYS A 70 8.96 -7.14 -6.11
CA LYS A 70 9.65 -6.93 -4.82
C LYS A 70 9.00 -5.83 -3.99
N ASP A 71 8.52 -4.77 -4.65
CA ASP A 71 7.82 -3.65 -4.01
C ASP A 71 6.40 -4.06 -3.52
N PHE A 72 5.82 -5.13 -4.08
CA PHE A 72 4.51 -5.70 -3.73
C PHE A 72 4.60 -7.19 -3.34
N PRO A 73 5.23 -7.53 -2.20
CA PRO A 73 5.47 -8.91 -1.82
C PRO A 73 4.16 -9.68 -1.58
N GLY A 74 4.05 -10.86 -2.16
CA GLY A 74 2.89 -11.75 -2.00
C GLY A 74 1.69 -11.42 -2.88
N LEU A 75 1.68 -10.28 -3.59
CA LEU A 75 0.61 -9.96 -4.53
C LEU A 75 0.81 -10.69 -5.86
N ARG A 76 -0.31 -11.05 -6.49
CA ARG A 76 -0.37 -11.95 -7.65
C ARG A 76 -1.43 -11.46 -8.61
N CYS A 77 -1.25 -11.72 -9.91
CA CYS A 77 -2.33 -11.50 -10.86
C CYS A 77 -3.38 -12.59 -10.72
N ALA A 78 -4.66 -12.22 -10.81
CA ALA A 78 -5.77 -13.16 -10.70
C ALA A 78 -5.73 -14.29 -11.75
N ASP A 79 -5.24 -13.97 -12.95
CA ASP A 79 -5.19 -14.92 -14.08
C ASP A 79 -3.94 -15.82 -14.06
N TRP A 80 -3.03 -15.63 -13.10
CA TRP A 80 -1.87 -16.50 -12.98
C TRP A 80 -2.27 -17.86 -12.40
N PRO A 81 -1.70 -18.97 -12.91
CA PRO A 81 -1.94 -20.27 -12.30
C PRO A 81 -1.45 -20.26 -10.85
N GLU A 82 -2.10 -21.04 -9.99
CA GLU A 82 -1.82 -21.06 -8.54
C GLU A 82 -0.34 -21.34 -8.25
N ALA A 83 0.28 -22.23 -9.02
CA ALA A 83 1.70 -22.58 -8.92
C ALA A 83 2.67 -21.41 -9.22
N ARG A 84 2.26 -20.40 -9.98
CA ARG A 84 3.13 -19.30 -10.43
C ARG A 84 3.31 -18.26 -9.33
N THR A 85 4.00 -18.51 -8.22
CA THR A 85 3.98 -17.63 -7.03
C THR A 85 4.55 -16.20 -7.20
N SER A 86 5.23 -15.90 -8.31
CA SER A 86 5.82 -14.59 -8.60
C SER A 86 5.92 -14.33 -10.11
N PHE A 87 6.25 -13.10 -10.51
CA PHE A 87 6.58 -12.78 -11.91
C PHE A 87 7.66 -13.72 -12.47
N SER A 88 8.79 -13.86 -11.76
CA SER A 88 9.94 -14.69 -12.18
C SER A 88 9.68 -16.19 -12.18
N ASN A 89 8.72 -16.69 -11.39
CA ASN A 89 8.32 -18.11 -11.41
C ASN A 89 7.40 -18.45 -12.60
N GLY A 90 6.92 -17.45 -13.33
CA GLY A 90 6.04 -17.65 -14.48
C GLY A 90 6.75 -17.57 -15.81
N ASP A 91 5.95 -17.66 -16.86
CA ASP A 91 6.40 -17.36 -18.20
C ASP A 91 6.11 -15.89 -18.52
N PHE A 92 7.13 -15.22 -19.03
CA PHE A 92 7.11 -13.86 -19.54
C PHE A 92 8.01 -13.81 -20.76
N LYS A 93 7.79 -12.82 -21.64
CA LYS A 93 8.32 -12.84 -23.02
C LYS A 93 9.84 -12.98 -23.12
N ASN A 94 10.57 -12.51 -22.10
CA ASN A 94 12.03 -12.49 -22.04
C ASN A 94 12.65 -13.45 -21.03
N LYS A 95 11.93 -14.47 -20.57
CA LYS A 95 12.47 -15.44 -19.62
C LYS A 95 13.70 -16.16 -20.17
N GLY A 96 14.75 -16.26 -19.37
CA GLY A 96 16.05 -16.82 -19.76
C GLY A 96 16.77 -16.06 -20.88
N LYS A 97 16.46 -14.78 -21.05
CA LYS A 97 17.14 -13.84 -21.94
C LYS A 97 17.59 -12.63 -21.15
N LEU A 98 18.59 -11.93 -21.69
CA LEU A 98 19.23 -10.74 -21.11
C LEU A 98 18.25 -9.88 -20.28
N GLY A 99 18.50 -9.82 -18.97
CA GLY A 99 17.68 -9.12 -17.99
C GLY A 99 16.93 -10.02 -17.02
N ASP A 100 16.95 -11.33 -17.22
CA ASP A 100 16.30 -12.31 -16.35
C ASP A 100 17.26 -12.93 -15.33
N GLY A 101 17.98 -12.09 -14.55
CA GLY A 101 18.69 -12.46 -13.30
C GLY A 101 19.72 -13.62 -13.33
N GLY A 102 19.84 -14.33 -14.46
CA GLY A 102 20.58 -15.57 -14.66
C GLY A 102 21.33 -15.61 -15.99
N ASP A 103 21.23 -14.56 -16.80
CA ASP A 103 21.86 -14.46 -18.13
C ASP A 103 23.38 -14.38 -18.14
N PHE A 104 24.01 -14.13 -16.99
CA PHE A 104 25.47 -14.13 -16.88
C PHE A 104 26.06 -15.52 -16.59
N ALA A 105 25.21 -16.56 -16.46
CA ALA A 105 25.61 -17.90 -16.09
C ALA A 105 25.31 -18.96 -17.16
N GLU A 106 25.56 -18.67 -18.45
CA GLU A 106 25.80 -19.77 -19.40
C GLU A 106 27.18 -20.38 -19.09
N LYS A 107 27.13 -21.55 -18.45
CA LYS A 107 28.28 -22.42 -18.21
C LYS A 107 28.91 -22.79 -19.56
N LYS A 108 30.20 -22.50 -19.71
CA LYS A 108 31.04 -23.17 -20.72
C LYS A 108 31.08 -24.68 -20.49
#